data_AF-A0AAD8BIW8-F1
#
_entry.id   AF-A0AAD8BIW8-F1
#
_cell.length_a   1.000
_cell.length_b   1.000
_cell.length_c   1.000
_cell.angle_alpha   90.00
_cell.angle_beta   90.00
_cell.angle_gamma   90.00
#
_symmetry.space_group_name_H-M   'P 1'
#
loop_
_entity.id
_entity.type
_entity.pdbx_description
1 polymer ?
#
loop_
_entity_poly.entity_id
_entity_poly.type
_entity_poly.pdbx_seq_one_letter_code
_entity_poly.pdbx_strand_id
1 'polypeptide(L)'
;MPEEKSKLKLVDNTARSAEIASEKAKTDPCLAENEMTLRCLDDNGYDRSKCSDFFLNYNNCRKFWSWVTSQRKQQGISPYLPLPEDREKVKQEFLPKMLNKSL
;
A
#
# COMPACT_ATOMS: atom_id res chain seq x y z
N MET A 1 -49.04 -20.32 -3.18
CA MET A 1 -47.72 -20.98 -3.23
C MET A 1 -46.67 -19.92 -3.55
N PRO A 2 -45.85 -19.51 -2.57
CA PRO A 2 -44.63 -18.80 -2.91
C PRO A 2 -43.47 -19.23 -2.01
N GLU A 3 -42.42 -19.89 -2.51
CA GLU A 3 -41.10 -19.84 -1.87
C GLU A 3 -39.99 -19.92 -2.93
N GLU A 4 -39.92 -18.88 -3.75
CA GLU A 4 -38.69 -18.50 -4.45
C GLU A 4 -37.93 -17.53 -3.56
N LYS A 5 -37.08 -18.04 -2.65
CA LYS A 5 -36.14 -17.20 -1.86
C LYS A 5 -35.12 -18.08 -1.12
N SER A 6 -34.14 -18.62 -1.82
CA SER A 6 -32.79 -18.82 -1.25
C SER A 6 -31.78 -19.25 -2.32
N LYS A 7 -31.31 -18.30 -3.12
CA LYS A 7 -30.00 -18.40 -3.79
C LYS A 7 -29.23 -17.11 -3.57
N LEU A 8 -29.17 -16.64 -2.32
CA LEU A 8 -28.14 -15.68 -1.94
C LEU A 8 -26.89 -16.51 -1.59
N LYS A 9 -25.94 -16.52 -2.52
CA LYS A 9 -24.70 -17.27 -2.42
C LYS A 9 -23.97 -16.89 -1.13
N LEU A 10 -23.58 -17.89 -0.36
CA LEU A 10 -22.60 -17.78 0.71
C LEU A 10 -21.32 -17.24 0.07
N VAL A 11 -21.05 -15.95 0.24
CA VAL A 11 -19.79 -15.33 -0.21
C VAL A 11 -18.71 -15.74 0.79
N ASP A 12 -17.73 -16.52 0.33
CA ASP A 12 -16.59 -16.93 1.14
C ASP A 12 -15.89 -15.67 1.69
N ASN A 13 -15.92 -15.50 3.02
CA ASN A 13 -15.40 -14.31 3.71
C ASN A 13 -13.94 -14.01 3.33
N THR A 14 -13.16 -15.04 3.02
CA THR A 14 -11.77 -14.94 2.56
C THR A 14 -11.64 -14.24 1.21
N ALA A 15 -12.54 -14.51 0.25
CA ALA A 15 -12.50 -13.88 -1.07
C ALA A 15 -12.80 -12.37 -0.98
N ARG A 16 -13.77 -12.01 -0.12
CA ARG A 16 -14.11 -10.61 0.15
C ARG A 16 -12.95 -9.82 0.76
N SER A 17 -12.21 -10.43 1.70
CA SER A 17 -11.04 -9.78 2.30
C SER A 17 -9.91 -9.54 1.30
N ALA A 18 -9.67 -10.47 0.37
CA ALA A 18 -8.67 -10.32 -0.67
C ALA A 18 -9.02 -9.19 -1.67
N GLU A 19 -10.29 -9.06 -2.03
CA GLU A 19 -10.77 -7.97 -2.90
C GLU A 19 -10.56 -6.59 -2.24
N ILE A 20 -10.89 -6.47 -0.96
CA ILE A 20 -10.67 -5.23 -0.19
C ILE A 20 -9.18 -4.86 -0.13
N ALA A 21 -8.31 -5.84 0.12
CA ALA A 21 -6.86 -5.62 0.13
C ALA A 21 -6.34 -5.17 -1.24
N SER A 22 -6.84 -5.78 -2.32
CA SER A 22 -6.54 -5.39 -3.70
C SER A 22 -6.95 -3.95 -4.01
N GLU A 23 -8.15 -3.52 -3.61
CA GLU A 23 -8.59 -2.13 -3.80
C GLU A 23 -7.77 -1.14 -2.96
N LYS A 24 -7.46 -1.49 -1.70
CA LYS A 24 -6.60 -0.64 -0.86
C LYS A 24 -5.21 -0.50 -1.47
N ALA A 25 -4.64 -1.57 -2.02
CA ALA A 25 -3.34 -1.53 -2.68
C ALA A 25 -3.29 -0.54 -3.84
N LYS A 26 -4.39 -0.29 -4.56
CA LYS A 26 -4.42 0.70 -5.67
C LYS A 26 -4.18 2.13 -5.19
N THR A 27 -4.69 2.49 -4.01
CA THR A 27 -4.63 3.87 -3.48
C THR A 27 -3.56 4.08 -2.42
N ASP A 28 -3.17 3.00 -1.72
CA ASP A 28 -2.14 2.99 -0.70
C ASP A 28 -0.91 2.22 -1.17
N PRO A 29 0.15 2.91 -1.62
CA PRO A 29 1.37 2.27 -2.06
C PRO A 29 2.25 1.77 -0.92
N CYS A 30 1.86 2.01 0.33
CA CYS A 30 2.57 1.60 1.54
C CYS A 30 1.74 0.63 2.40
N LEU A 31 0.77 -0.05 1.78
CA LEU A 31 -0.13 -0.99 2.47
C LEU A 31 0.67 -2.05 3.22
N ALA A 32 1.65 -2.67 2.57
CA ALA A 32 2.46 -3.73 3.15
C ALA A 32 3.28 -3.23 4.35
N GLU A 33 3.91 -2.06 4.24
CA GLU A 33 4.69 -1.46 5.33
C GLU A 33 3.82 -1.06 6.53
N ASN A 34 2.60 -0.60 6.27
CA ASN A 34 1.63 -0.33 7.32
C ASN A 34 1.18 -1.61 8.01
N GLU A 35 0.89 -2.69 7.27
CA GLU A 35 0.55 -4.00 7.84
C GLU A 35 1.68 -4.56 8.70
N MET A 36 2.94 -4.44 8.26
CA MET A 36 4.09 -4.83 9.08
C MET A 36 4.20 -4.02 10.38
N THR A 37 3.92 -2.71 10.31
CA THR A 37 3.91 -1.84 11.50
C THR A 37 2.81 -2.26 12.48
N LEU A 38 1.59 -2.48 11.99
CA LEU A 38 0.46 -2.91 12.82
C LEU A 38 0.72 -4.27 13.46
N ARG A 39 1.25 -5.22 12.68
CA ARG A 39 1.60 -6.54 13.19
C ARG A 39 2.66 -6.47 14.29
N CYS A 40 3.71 -5.66 14.11
CA CYS A 40 4.69 -5.47 15.16
C CYS A 40 4.06 -4.91 16.45
N LEU A 41 3.15 -3.93 16.33
CA LEU A 41 2.44 -3.39 17.50
C LEU A 41 1.60 -4.44 18.20
N ASP A 42 0.81 -5.22 17.45
CA ASP A 42 -0.01 -6.30 18.00
C ASP A 42 0.85 -7.33 18.76
N ASP A 43 1.98 -7.74 18.17
CA ASP A 43 2.90 -8.72 18.76
C ASP A 43 3.62 -8.18 20.02
N ASN A 44 3.71 -6.86 20.18
CA ASN A 44 4.49 -6.21 21.24
C ASN A 44 3.63 -5.46 22.27
N GLY A 45 2.33 -5.70 22.30
CA GLY A 45 1.44 -5.02 23.25
C GLY A 45 1.40 -3.50 23.03
N TYR A 46 1.52 -3.08 21.77
CA TYR A 46 1.54 -1.68 21.32
C TYR A 46 2.72 -0.85 21.83
N ASP A 47 3.80 -1.50 22.29
CA ASP A 47 5.05 -0.84 22.61
C ASP A 47 5.76 -0.36 21.32
N ARG A 48 5.58 0.93 21.02
CA ARG A 48 6.14 1.57 19.83
C ARG A 48 7.67 1.51 19.77
N SER A 49 8.34 1.46 20.93
CA SER A 49 9.81 1.46 20.98
C SER A 49 10.42 0.20 20.36
N LYS A 50 9.68 -0.92 20.38
CA LYS A 50 10.08 -2.20 19.78
C LYS A 50 9.86 -2.28 18.27
N CYS A 51 9.18 -1.29 17.69
CA CYS A 51 8.75 -1.29 16.29
C CYS A 51 9.37 -0.15 15.46
N SER A 52 10.46 0.47 15.94
CA SER A 52 11.11 1.62 15.30
C SER A 52 11.42 1.40 13.82
N ASP A 53 11.91 0.21 13.46
CA ASP A 53 12.35 -0.09 12.11
C ASP A 53 11.17 -0.25 11.15
N PHE A 54 10.05 -0.80 11.63
CA PHE A 54 8.81 -0.88 10.84
C PHE A 54 8.23 0.52 10.59
N PHE A 55 8.23 1.39 11.61
CA PHE A 55 7.84 2.79 11.43
C PHE A 55 8.77 3.52 10.46
N LEU A 56 10.09 3.29 10.55
CA LEU A 56 11.05 3.89 9.64
C LEU A 56 10.79 3.44 8.20
N ASN A 57 10.56 2.14 7.99
CA ASN A 57 10.23 1.60 6.67
C ASN A 57 8.94 2.22 6.10
N TYR A 58 7.87 2.26 6.89
CA TYR A 58 6.61 2.90 6.48
C TYR A 58 6.79 4.39 6.14
N ASN A 59 7.54 5.13 6.96
CA ASN A 59 7.82 6.54 6.71
C ASN A 59 8.64 6.75 5.44
N ASN A 60 9.65 5.92 5.20
CA ASN A 60 10.45 5.95 3.98
C ASN A 60 9.60 5.67 2.75
N CYS A 61 8.71 4.68 2.82
CA CYS A 61 7.75 4.39 1.77
C CYS A 61 6.89 5.61 1.43
N ARG A 62 6.28 6.25 2.45
CA ARG A 62 5.44 7.45 2.22
C ARG A 62 6.23 8.61 1.62
N LYS A 63 7.45 8.83 2.11
CA LYS A 63 8.34 9.88 1.60
C LYS A 63 8.69 9.63 0.13
N PHE A 64 9.03 8.39 -0.22
CA PHE A 64 9.32 8.00 -1.59
C PHE A 64 8.11 8.23 -2.52
N TRP A 65 6.94 7.71 -2.18
CA TRP A 65 5.76 7.82 -3.04
C TRP A 65 5.20 9.25 -3.14
N SER A 66 5.30 10.04 -2.06
CA SER A 66 4.98 11.48 -2.11
C SER A 66 5.90 12.23 -3.08
N TRP A 67 7.19 11.91 -3.08
CA TRP A 67 8.15 12.49 -4.02
C TRP A 67 7.88 12.04 -5.46
N VAL A 68 7.71 10.74 -5.71
CA VAL A 68 7.38 10.18 -7.04
C VAL A 68 6.13 10.80 -7.62
N THR A 69 5.04 10.85 -6.86
CA THR A 69 3.77 11.45 -7.31
C THR A 69 3.94 12.92 -7.67
N SER A 70 4.72 13.67 -6.90
CA SER A 70 5.05 15.07 -7.19
C SER A 70 5.85 15.21 -8.48
N GLN A 71 6.86 14.36 -8.70
CA GLN A 71 7.67 14.37 -9.93
C GLN A 71 6.84 13.99 -11.16
N ARG A 72 6.03 12.93 -11.08
CA ARG A 72 5.14 12.50 -12.16
C ARG A 72 4.12 13.58 -12.51
N LYS A 73 3.59 14.29 -11.50
CA LYS A 73 2.69 15.44 -11.70
C LYS A 73 3.38 16.59 -12.44
N GLN A 74 4.62 16.92 -12.08
CA GLN A 74 5.41 17.95 -12.80
C GLN A 74 5.67 17.59 -14.26
N GLN A 75 5.79 16.31 -14.56
CA GLN A 75 5.97 15.77 -15.92
C GLN A 75 4.66 15.54 -16.68
N GLY A 76 3.50 15.79 -16.06
CA GLY A 76 2.19 15.55 -16.68
C GLY A 76 1.83 14.07 -16.85
N ILE A 77 2.48 13.15 -16.13
CA ILE A 77 2.27 11.70 -16.27
C ILE A 77 1.12 11.23 -15.37
N SER A 78 -0.02 10.89 -15.96
CA SER A 78 -1.21 10.35 -15.27
C SER A 78 -1.35 8.83 -15.48
N PRO A 79 -1.78 8.04 -14.48
CA PRO A 79 -2.11 8.46 -13.12
C PRO A 79 -0.85 8.86 -12.32
N TYR A 80 -0.97 9.90 -11.48
CA TYR A 80 0.16 10.43 -10.72
C TYR A 80 0.72 9.40 -9.72
N LEU A 81 -0.16 8.65 -9.06
CA LEU A 81 0.19 7.42 -8.36
C LEU A 81 0.13 6.26 -9.34
N PRO A 82 1.24 5.53 -9.59
CA PRO A 82 1.21 4.39 -10.50
C PRO A 82 0.37 3.23 -9.95
N LEU A 83 -0.23 2.50 -10.87
CA LEU A 83 -0.98 1.28 -10.59
C LEU A 83 -0.05 0.22 -9.97
N PRO A 84 -0.57 -0.69 -9.12
CA PRO A 84 0.24 -1.69 -8.42
C PRO A 84 1.22 -2.44 -9.30
N GLU A 85 0.80 -2.86 -10.50
CA GLU A 85 1.60 -3.60 -11.48
C GLU A 85 2.80 -2.81 -12.05
N ASP A 86 2.74 -1.48 -12.04
CA ASP A 86 3.80 -0.61 -12.57
C ASP A 86 4.78 -0.13 -11.49
N ARG A 87 4.44 -0.34 -10.21
CA ARG A 87 5.20 0.25 -9.10
C ARG A 87 6.64 -0.22 -9.05
N GLU A 88 6.92 -1.45 -9.43
CA GLU A 88 8.29 -1.97 -9.42
C GLU A 88 9.18 -1.29 -10.45
N LYS A 89 8.65 -1.07 -11.66
CA LYS A 89 9.35 -0.30 -12.70
C LYS A 89 9.58 1.14 -12.28
N VAL A 90 8.56 1.77 -11.68
CA VAL A 90 8.68 3.14 -11.16
C VAL A 90 9.71 3.21 -10.03
N LYS A 91 9.77 2.22 -9.13
CA LYS A 91 10.84 2.16 -8.11
C LYS A 91 12.23 2.11 -8.75
N GLN A 92 12.44 1.24 -9.73
CA GLN A 92 13.74 1.11 -10.41
C GLN A 92 14.17 2.42 -11.07
N GLU A 93 13.23 3.17 -11.64
CA GLU A 93 13.52 4.45 -12.28
C GLU A 93 13.77 5.58 -11.26
N PHE A 94 12.97 5.65 -10.19
CA PHE A 94 12.94 6.80 -9.29
C PHE A 94 13.86 6.65 -8.06
N LEU A 95 14.16 5.43 -7.61
CA LEU A 95 15.04 5.21 -6.45
C LEU A 95 16.44 5.83 -6.64
N PRO A 96 17.16 5.59 -7.76
CA PRO A 96 18.47 6.20 -7.96
C PRO A 96 18.40 7.73 -8.00
N LYS A 97 17.35 8.28 -8.62
CA LYS A 97 17.11 9.73 -8.70
C LYS A 97 16.89 10.35 -7.31
N MET A 98 16.17 9.66 -6.43
CA MET A 98 15.93 10.13 -5.06
C MET A 98 17.20 10.11 -4.20
N LEU A 99 18.01 9.04 -4.32
CA LEU A 99 19.24 8.86 -3.55
C LEU A 99 20.30 9.88 -3.98
N ASN A 100 20.46 10.11 -5.29
CA ASN A 100 21.45 11.06 -5.82
C ASN A 100 21.11 12.53 -5.54
N LYS A 101 19.86 12.86 -5.18
CA LYS A 101 19.46 14.21 -4.74
C LYS A 101 19.85 14.50 -3.28
N SER A 102 20.14 13.46 -2.51
CA SER A 102 20.51 13.60 -1.09
C SER A 102 22.03 13.76 -0.90
N LEU A 103 22.77 13.91 -1.99
CA LEU A 103 24.19 14.26 -2.09
C LEU A 103 24.35 15.72 -2.57
#